data_AF-A0A3B9A3G9-F1
#
_entry.id   AF-A0A3B9A3G9-F1
#
_cell.length_a   1.000
_cell.length_b   1.000
_cell.length_c   1.000
_cell.angle_alpha   90.00
_cell.angle_beta   90.00
_cell.angle_gamma   90.00
#
_symmetry.space_group_name_H-M   'P 1'
#
loop_
_entity.id
_entity.type
_entity.pdbx_description
1 polymer ?
#
loop_
_entity_poly.entity_id
_entity_poly.type
_entity_poly.pdbx_seq_one_letter_code
_entity_poly.pdbx_strand_id
1 'polypeptide(L)'
;MIIDSRKGSGNEMVDSLPVVNAPDLKVRKTLGRTYLDENRVEEAAQLFSAILQDYPDDVDSLVAMGNLYLAAGEGEQARRFYERALWLDPHNEELRRQIEKAWSESWNLHNQPLPNDPASVGHLLQRLTGWQKEISEEELNRAAGILYRILHAENPAAEIAERLDEMDEILPALLEINIRQAQADGNAEIEEALRALQSAIQTQMAGRNDPVNQPAGDEQALPFGQWKVLLLESEVFGRSNRLALLEAALQQAGAVVERDLSACWQEGGLPDLMIAPNPHLRPENLEGIVRLTGMGVPLLVDLETDFEQLPVNHPAYADFGLGTPARGKAYASALLLADCITVPSALQAESLRSAGRPAVYVPDGWMRTNFLWLQEGEPRQTVHLGWVANPSQSEDLASIRRAVVRVMREFPQTRLVVIGDYQAYHLFDILPENRRMYLPMTGVEEFPYLLEQVDILMIPLRNHPYNDSISDQILVEAGIKAIPWVGSPVVPFSRWMAGGRLAGSIDEWHLHLRELVMDSDHRQGMGMMGRKMALSRESSELSVLWLRILEQTIRSASPVKPAEHGRQTA
;
A
#
# COMPACT_ATOMS: atom_id res chain seq x y z
N MET A 1 -12.10 -35.85 -69.82
CA MET A 1 -12.23 -37.28 -70.17
C MET A 1 -11.72 -38.06 -68.95
N ILE A 2 -12.55 -38.97 -68.39
CA ILE A 2 -12.25 -39.98 -67.34
C ILE A 2 -11.99 -39.37 -65.93
N ILE A 3 -12.89 -39.33 -64.94
CA ILE A 3 -13.72 -40.30 -64.17
C ILE A 3 -12.95 -41.30 -63.26
N ASP A 4 -13.13 -41.08 -61.95
CA ASP A 4 -13.45 -42.03 -60.85
C ASP A 4 -12.42 -42.75 -59.94
N SER A 5 -12.59 -42.45 -58.65
CA SER A 5 -12.80 -43.32 -57.48
C SER A 5 -11.75 -44.36 -57.01
N ARG A 6 -11.47 -44.32 -55.69
CA ARG A 6 -11.85 -45.41 -54.75
C ARG A 6 -11.74 -44.99 -53.27
N LYS A 7 -12.75 -45.39 -52.50
CA LYS A 7 -12.90 -45.34 -51.04
C LYS A 7 -12.05 -46.42 -50.35
N GLY A 8 -11.73 -46.23 -49.07
CA GLY A 8 -11.76 -47.32 -48.07
C GLY A 8 -10.78 -47.25 -46.90
N SER A 9 -11.32 -46.96 -45.71
CA SER A 9 -10.99 -47.47 -44.36
C SER A 9 -9.64 -47.15 -43.71
N GLY A 10 -9.71 -46.55 -42.51
CA GLY A 10 -8.59 -46.27 -41.62
C GLY A 10 -8.22 -47.39 -40.64
N ASN A 11 -7.09 -47.20 -39.95
CA ASN A 11 -6.97 -47.23 -38.49
C ASN A 11 -5.61 -46.65 -38.03
N GLU A 12 -5.64 -45.79 -36.99
CA GLU A 12 -4.67 -45.54 -35.90
C GLU A 12 -3.19 -45.18 -36.20
N MET A 13 -2.71 -43.96 -35.85
CA MET A 13 -2.06 -43.51 -34.58
C MET A 13 -0.62 -44.08 -34.43
N VAL A 14 0.48 -43.39 -34.13
CA VAL A 14 0.89 -42.10 -33.49
C VAL A 14 2.34 -41.87 -34.02
N ASP A 15 2.87 -40.70 -34.38
CA ASP A 15 3.53 -39.75 -33.48
C ASP A 15 4.04 -38.55 -34.29
N SER A 16 3.43 -37.39 -34.07
CA SER A 16 4.09 -36.11 -34.29
C SER A 16 3.42 -35.11 -33.35
N LEU A 17 4.07 -34.87 -32.20
CA LEU A 17 3.65 -33.84 -31.25
C LEU A 17 3.80 -32.45 -31.89
N PRO A 18 2.74 -31.62 -31.93
CA PRO A 18 2.89 -30.18 -32.04
C PRO A 18 2.70 -29.52 -30.66
N VAL A 19 3.58 -28.56 -30.40
CA VAL A 19 3.59 -27.66 -29.24
C VAL A 19 2.41 -26.68 -29.31
N VAL A 20 1.67 -26.58 -28.20
CA VAL A 20 0.84 -25.46 -27.66
C VAL A 20 -0.22 -24.83 -28.59
N ASN A 21 -1.49 -25.04 -28.25
CA ASN A 21 -2.58 -24.09 -28.52
C ASN A 21 -3.33 -23.83 -27.20
N ALA A 22 -3.43 -22.56 -26.79
CA ALA A 22 -4.35 -22.11 -25.75
C ALA A 22 -5.76 -22.65 -26.06
N PRO A 23 -6.53 -23.16 -25.08
CA PRO A 23 -7.83 -23.74 -25.38
C PRO A 23 -8.75 -22.68 -26.02
N ASP A 24 -9.29 -23.02 -27.19
CA ASP A 24 -10.27 -22.24 -27.96
C ASP A 24 -11.30 -21.60 -27.00
N LEU A 25 -11.54 -20.29 -27.13
CA LEU A 25 -12.50 -19.53 -26.31
C LEU A 25 -13.84 -20.26 -26.20
N LYS A 26 -14.27 -20.91 -27.28
CA LYS A 26 -15.50 -21.73 -27.31
C LYS A 26 -15.44 -22.93 -26.36
N VAL A 27 -14.29 -23.58 -26.26
CA VAL A 27 -14.05 -24.71 -25.34
C VAL A 27 -14.03 -24.23 -23.89
N ARG A 28 -13.34 -23.11 -23.58
CA ARG A 28 -13.32 -22.52 -22.23
C ARG A 28 -14.72 -22.12 -21.77
N LYS A 29 -15.53 -21.52 -22.65
CA LYS A 29 -16.92 -21.14 -22.34
C LYS A 29 -17.82 -22.36 -22.13
N THR A 30 -17.64 -23.41 -22.93
CA THR A 30 -18.38 -24.66 -22.77
C THR A 30 -18.03 -25.31 -21.43
N LEU A 31 -16.75 -25.34 -21.08
CA LEU A 31 -16.27 -25.86 -19.79
C LEU A 31 -16.80 -25.05 -18.61
N GLY A 32 -16.81 -23.72 -18.69
CA GLY A 32 -17.37 -22.87 -17.64
C GLY A 32 -18.87 -23.12 -17.42
N ARG A 33 -19.63 -23.36 -18.51
CA ARG A 33 -21.04 -23.76 -18.42
C ARG A 33 -21.20 -25.15 -17.78
N THR A 34 -20.35 -26.12 -18.17
CA THR A 34 -20.33 -27.44 -17.54
C THR A 34 -20.06 -27.33 -16.03
N TYR A 35 -19.14 -26.48 -15.60
CA TYR A 35 -18.89 -26.25 -14.18
C TYR A 35 -20.10 -25.67 -13.45
N LEU A 36 -20.83 -24.73 -14.06
CA LEU A 36 -22.09 -24.23 -13.48
C LEU A 36 -23.15 -25.34 -13.39
N ASP A 37 -23.29 -26.17 -14.43
CA ASP A 37 -24.25 -27.28 -14.47
C ASP A 37 -23.91 -28.37 -13.42
N GLU A 38 -22.61 -28.55 -13.13
CA GLU A 38 -22.10 -29.46 -12.08
C GLU A 38 -22.10 -28.84 -10.68
N ASN A 39 -22.63 -27.63 -10.50
CA ASN A 39 -22.61 -26.86 -9.25
C ASN A 39 -21.18 -26.59 -8.71
N ARG A 40 -20.20 -26.58 -9.60
CA ARG A 40 -18.78 -26.27 -9.36
C ARG A 40 -18.54 -24.78 -9.55
N VAL A 41 -19.14 -24.01 -8.64
CA VAL A 41 -19.25 -22.56 -8.73
C VAL A 41 -17.89 -21.87 -8.64
N GLU A 42 -16.95 -22.45 -7.88
CA GLU A 42 -15.57 -21.97 -7.73
C GLU A 42 -14.81 -21.98 -9.05
N GLU A 43 -14.77 -23.13 -9.69
CA GLU A 43 -14.07 -23.31 -10.95
C GLU A 43 -14.75 -22.55 -12.09
N ALA A 44 -16.08 -22.42 -12.06
CA ALA A 44 -16.82 -21.61 -13.01
C ALA A 44 -16.46 -20.12 -12.90
N ALA A 45 -16.50 -19.54 -11.70
CA ALA A 45 -16.22 -18.12 -11.50
C ALA A 45 -14.78 -17.75 -11.88
N GLN A 46 -13.82 -18.59 -11.48
CA GLN A 46 -12.41 -18.41 -11.85
C GLN A 46 -12.19 -18.52 -13.36
N LEU A 47 -12.86 -19.48 -14.03
CA LEU A 47 -12.72 -19.67 -15.47
C LEU A 47 -13.35 -18.52 -16.26
N PHE A 48 -14.54 -18.04 -15.89
CA PHE A 48 -15.17 -16.91 -16.55
C PHE A 48 -14.44 -15.58 -16.29
N SER A 49 -13.90 -15.37 -15.08
CA SER A 49 -13.00 -14.26 -14.79
C SER A 49 -11.76 -14.30 -15.70
N ALA A 50 -11.10 -15.44 -15.81
CA ALA A 50 -9.94 -15.59 -16.69
C ALA A 50 -10.29 -15.38 -18.18
N ILE A 51 -11.48 -15.82 -18.62
CA ILE A 51 -11.95 -15.54 -19.99
C ILE A 51 -12.13 -14.03 -20.20
N LEU A 52 -12.64 -13.29 -19.21
CA LEU A 52 -12.85 -11.85 -19.32
C LEU A 52 -11.57 -11.01 -19.17
N GLN A 53 -10.49 -11.58 -18.64
CA GLN A 53 -9.17 -10.95 -18.68
C GLN A 53 -8.58 -11.03 -20.09
N ASP A 54 -8.73 -12.17 -20.76
CA ASP A 54 -8.23 -12.40 -22.12
C ASP A 54 -9.16 -11.80 -23.20
N TYR A 55 -10.47 -11.84 -22.96
CA TYR A 55 -11.54 -11.40 -23.87
C TYR A 55 -12.56 -10.53 -23.11
N PRO A 56 -12.23 -9.26 -22.81
CA PRO A 56 -13.07 -8.37 -21.99
C PRO A 56 -14.45 -8.06 -22.56
N ASP A 57 -14.64 -8.30 -23.87
CA ASP A 57 -15.88 -8.04 -24.61
C ASP A 57 -16.64 -9.33 -24.99
N ASP A 58 -16.34 -10.49 -24.36
CA ASP A 58 -17.13 -11.71 -24.59
C ASP A 58 -18.47 -11.64 -23.86
N VAL A 59 -19.55 -11.44 -24.64
CA VAL A 59 -20.92 -11.26 -24.13
C VAL A 59 -21.38 -12.42 -23.23
N ASP A 60 -21.13 -13.66 -23.62
CA ASP A 60 -21.57 -14.83 -22.83
C ASP A 60 -20.86 -14.92 -21.48
N SER A 61 -19.57 -14.57 -21.41
CA SER A 61 -18.80 -14.61 -20.15
C SER A 61 -19.15 -13.44 -19.23
N LEU A 62 -19.47 -12.27 -19.81
CA LEU A 62 -20.04 -11.14 -19.07
C LEU A 62 -21.39 -11.53 -18.44
N VAL A 63 -22.25 -12.21 -19.20
CA VAL A 63 -23.53 -12.74 -18.69
C VAL A 63 -23.32 -13.77 -17.59
N ALA A 64 -22.39 -14.71 -17.77
CA ALA A 64 -22.09 -15.73 -16.76
C ALA A 64 -21.63 -15.12 -15.43
N MET A 65 -20.74 -14.13 -15.48
CA MET A 65 -20.31 -13.41 -14.28
C MET A 65 -21.44 -12.57 -13.66
N GLY A 66 -22.25 -11.90 -14.48
CA GLY A 66 -23.44 -11.19 -13.99
C GLY A 66 -24.41 -12.11 -13.23
N ASN A 67 -24.64 -13.31 -13.75
CA ASN A 67 -25.49 -14.32 -13.10
C ASN A 67 -24.90 -14.79 -11.77
N LEU A 68 -23.58 -14.99 -11.71
CA LEU A 68 -22.88 -15.39 -10.48
C LEU A 68 -22.98 -14.31 -9.41
N TYR A 69 -22.76 -13.03 -9.76
CA TYR A 69 -22.94 -11.92 -8.83
C TYR A 69 -24.38 -11.78 -8.37
N LEU A 70 -25.36 -11.97 -9.27
CA LEU A 70 -26.78 -11.93 -8.90
C LEU A 70 -27.14 -13.07 -7.95
N ALA A 71 -26.57 -14.27 -8.15
CA ALA A 71 -26.76 -15.41 -7.25
C ALA A 71 -26.12 -15.18 -5.86
N ALA A 72 -25.08 -14.36 -5.79
CA ALA A 72 -24.43 -13.94 -4.55
C ALA A 72 -25.15 -12.79 -3.82
N GLY A 73 -26.26 -12.27 -4.36
CA GLY A 73 -27.00 -11.13 -3.81
C GLY A 73 -26.38 -9.76 -4.14
N GLU A 74 -25.41 -9.71 -5.06
CA GLU A 74 -24.65 -8.52 -5.45
C GLU A 74 -25.27 -7.89 -6.72
N GLY A 75 -26.49 -7.36 -6.59
CA GLY A 75 -27.27 -6.84 -7.72
C GLY A 75 -26.59 -5.68 -8.48
N GLU A 76 -25.79 -4.84 -7.80
CA GLU A 76 -25.13 -3.68 -8.42
C GLU A 76 -23.99 -4.11 -9.37
N GLN A 77 -23.20 -5.08 -8.95
CA GLN A 77 -22.11 -5.68 -9.70
C GLN A 77 -22.67 -6.51 -10.85
N ALA A 78 -23.73 -7.30 -10.60
CA ALA A 78 -24.45 -8.03 -11.63
C ALA A 78 -24.95 -7.11 -12.75
N ARG A 79 -25.59 -5.98 -12.40
CA ARG A 79 -26.07 -4.97 -13.34
C ARG A 79 -24.94 -4.45 -14.24
N ARG A 80 -23.77 -4.16 -13.67
CA ARG A 80 -22.63 -3.62 -14.42
C ARG A 80 -22.11 -4.61 -15.47
N PHE A 81 -22.05 -5.89 -15.14
CA PHE A 81 -21.74 -6.94 -16.13
C PHE A 81 -22.79 -7.01 -17.24
N TYR A 82 -24.08 -6.93 -16.90
CA TYR A 82 -25.14 -6.94 -17.91
C TYR A 82 -25.17 -5.67 -18.78
N GLU A 83 -24.89 -4.50 -18.22
CA GLU A 83 -24.81 -3.24 -18.96
C GLU A 83 -23.66 -3.25 -19.96
N ARG A 84 -22.51 -3.82 -19.57
CA ARG A 84 -21.39 -4.04 -20.50
C ARG A 84 -21.77 -5.03 -21.60
N ALA A 85 -22.45 -6.12 -21.27
CA ALA A 85 -22.94 -7.09 -22.25
C ALA A 85 -23.98 -6.47 -23.21
N LEU A 86 -24.88 -5.63 -22.70
CA LEU A 86 -25.93 -4.97 -23.49
C LEU A 86 -25.34 -3.90 -24.42
N TRP A 87 -24.25 -3.24 -24.03
CA TRP A 87 -23.53 -2.33 -24.91
C TRP A 87 -22.95 -3.06 -26.14
N LEU A 88 -22.54 -4.31 -25.96
CA LEU A 88 -21.98 -5.16 -27.02
C LEU A 88 -23.05 -5.86 -27.87
N ASP A 89 -24.21 -6.18 -27.28
CA ASP A 89 -25.39 -6.72 -27.97
C ASP A 89 -26.68 -5.92 -27.63
N PRO A 90 -26.89 -4.75 -28.26
CA PRO A 90 -27.97 -3.82 -27.88
C PRO A 90 -29.41 -4.30 -28.12
N HIS A 91 -29.59 -5.37 -28.91
CA HIS A 91 -30.89 -5.92 -29.28
C HIS A 91 -31.27 -7.15 -28.42
N ASN A 92 -30.46 -7.49 -27.43
CA ASN A 92 -30.70 -8.62 -26.55
C ASN A 92 -31.76 -8.29 -25.49
N GLU A 93 -33.00 -8.72 -25.74
CA GLU A 93 -34.12 -8.51 -24.80
C GLU A 93 -33.90 -9.23 -23.47
N GLU A 94 -33.17 -10.35 -23.47
CA GLU A 94 -32.86 -11.09 -22.24
C GLU A 94 -31.93 -10.31 -21.31
N LEU A 95 -30.91 -9.62 -21.87
CA LEU A 95 -30.05 -8.74 -21.07
C LEU A 95 -30.82 -7.59 -20.42
N ARG A 96 -31.79 -7.00 -21.12
CA ARG A 96 -32.64 -5.94 -20.54
C ARG A 96 -33.46 -6.46 -19.36
N ARG A 97 -33.98 -7.68 -19.47
CA ARG A 97 -34.72 -8.35 -18.38
C ARG A 97 -33.82 -8.68 -17.19
N GLN A 98 -32.58 -9.13 -17.42
CA GLN A 98 -31.60 -9.38 -16.37
C GLN A 98 -31.16 -8.10 -15.67
N ILE A 99 -31.04 -6.99 -16.40
CA ILE A 99 -30.81 -5.65 -15.84
C ILE A 99 -31.99 -5.24 -14.95
N GLU A 100 -33.24 -5.33 -15.43
CA GLU A 100 -34.43 -5.02 -14.62
C GLU A 100 -34.52 -5.85 -13.34
N LYS A 101 -34.16 -7.14 -13.41
CA LYS A 101 -34.08 -8.01 -12.23
C LYS A 101 -33.00 -7.53 -11.24
N ALA A 102 -31.86 -7.07 -11.75
CA ALA A 102 -30.81 -6.48 -10.91
C ALA A 102 -31.21 -5.11 -10.31
N TRP A 103 -32.08 -4.34 -10.98
CA TRP A 103 -32.60 -3.05 -10.50
C TRP A 103 -33.52 -3.16 -9.27
N SER A 104 -34.21 -4.29 -9.05
CA SER A 104 -35.10 -4.44 -7.89
C SER A 104 -34.37 -4.55 -6.54
N GLU A 105 -33.04 -4.67 -6.55
CA GLU A 105 -32.25 -4.99 -5.35
C GLU A 105 -31.25 -3.88 -4.92
N SER A 106 -31.04 -2.79 -5.67
CA SER A 106 -30.13 -1.71 -5.22
C SER A 106 -30.23 -0.37 -6.00
N TRP A 107 -30.06 0.76 -5.30
CA TRP A 107 -29.92 2.12 -5.85
C TRP A 107 -28.51 2.64 -5.55
N ASN A 108 -27.68 2.88 -6.57
CA ASN A 108 -26.63 3.93 -6.66
C ASN A 108 -25.80 3.78 -7.95
N LEU A 109 -25.31 4.89 -8.52
CA LEU A 109 -24.55 4.94 -9.79
C LEU A 109 -23.06 5.26 -9.54
N HIS A 110 -22.13 4.39 -9.96
CA HIS A 110 -20.70 4.71 -10.12
C HIS A 110 -20.08 3.97 -11.32
N ASN A 111 -19.13 4.62 -11.99
CA ASN A 111 -18.40 4.10 -13.16
C ASN A 111 -17.04 3.54 -12.72
N GLN A 112 -17.06 2.36 -12.09
CA GLN A 112 -15.87 1.59 -11.70
C GLN A 112 -15.56 0.51 -12.78
N PRO A 113 -14.36 -0.09 -12.81
CA PRO A 113 -14.07 -1.26 -13.66
C PRO A 113 -14.82 -2.52 -13.18
N LEU A 114 -15.19 -3.42 -14.11
CA LEU A 114 -15.90 -4.65 -13.78
C LEU A 114 -15.08 -5.49 -12.78
N PRO A 115 -15.68 -6.00 -11.69
CA PRO A 115 -14.95 -6.74 -10.66
C PRO A 115 -14.67 -8.17 -11.14
N ASN A 116 -13.72 -8.33 -12.05
CA ASN A 116 -13.31 -9.63 -12.61
C ASN A 116 -11.86 -10.02 -12.23
N ASP A 117 -11.25 -9.34 -11.26
CA ASP A 117 -9.94 -9.65 -10.71
C ASP A 117 -10.01 -10.78 -9.66
N PRO A 118 -8.86 -11.43 -9.32
CA PRO A 118 -8.83 -12.54 -8.38
C PRO A 118 -9.40 -12.24 -6.98
N ALA A 119 -9.27 -11.00 -6.48
CA ALA A 119 -9.80 -10.62 -5.17
C ALA A 119 -11.33 -10.48 -5.22
N SER A 120 -11.86 -9.88 -6.28
CA SER A 120 -13.29 -9.82 -6.56
C SER A 120 -13.92 -11.19 -6.74
N VAL A 121 -13.22 -12.12 -7.39
CA VAL A 121 -13.63 -13.53 -7.49
C VAL A 121 -13.56 -14.22 -6.14
N GLY A 122 -12.53 -13.96 -5.33
CA GLY A 122 -12.42 -14.48 -3.96
C GLY A 122 -13.61 -14.08 -3.08
N HIS A 123 -13.99 -12.80 -3.11
CA HIS A 123 -15.15 -12.29 -2.38
C HIS A 123 -16.47 -12.89 -2.91
N LEU A 124 -16.61 -13.00 -4.23
CA LEU A 124 -17.75 -13.66 -4.88
C LEU A 124 -17.88 -15.13 -4.42
N LEU A 125 -16.77 -15.87 -4.40
CA LEU A 125 -16.76 -17.27 -3.97
C LEU A 125 -17.05 -17.43 -2.49
N GLN A 126 -16.51 -16.56 -1.64
CA GLN A 126 -16.84 -16.56 -0.22
C GLN A 126 -18.35 -16.43 0.03
N ARG A 127 -19.05 -15.57 -0.73
CA ARG A 127 -20.51 -15.42 -0.63
C ARG A 127 -21.29 -16.58 -1.23
N LEU A 128 -20.79 -17.18 -2.32
CA LEU A 128 -21.47 -18.29 -2.99
C LEU A 128 -21.29 -19.64 -2.29
N THR A 129 -20.16 -19.87 -1.62
CA THR A 129 -19.82 -21.18 -1.05
C THR A 129 -19.92 -21.23 0.47
N GLY A 130 -19.78 -20.10 1.17
CA GLY A 130 -20.02 -20.01 2.61
C GLY A 130 -19.04 -20.78 3.51
N TRP A 131 -17.87 -21.19 3.03
CA TRP A 131 -16.91 -21.99 3.82
C TRP A 131 -16.10 -21.14 4.83
N GLN A 132 -16.32 -21.40 6.13
CA GLN A 132 -15.45 -21.02 7.26
C GLN A 132 -14.86 -22.29 7.90
N LYS A 133 -13.63 -22.23 8.44
CA LYS A 133 -13.08 -23.28 9.32
C LYS A 133 -13.81 -23.21 10.67
N GLU A 134 -14.58 -24.24 11.03
CA GLU A 134 -15.32 -24.29 12.31
C GLU A 134 -14.35 -24.32 13.51
N ILE A 135 -14.57 -23.43 14.48
CA ILE A 135 -13.85 -23.42 15.77
C ILE A 135 -14.49 -24.47 16.68
N SER A 136 -13.68 -25.37 17.22
CA SER A 136 -14.18 -26.49 18.03
C SER A 136 -14.66 -26.04 19.42
N GLU A 137 -15.63 -26.75 19.99
CA GLU A 137 -16.09 -26.52 21.37
C GLU A 137 -14.96 -26.69 22.41
N GLU A 138 -13.93 -27.50 22.12
CA GLU A 138 -12.75 -27.62 22.99
C GLU A 138 -11.90 -26.34 23.01
N GLU A 139 -11.75 -25.66 21.87
CA GLU A 139 -11.05 -24.38 21.75
C GLU A 139 -11.82 -23.26 22.44
N LEU A 140 -13.16 -23.24 22.30
CA LEU A 140 -14.03 -22.30 23.01
C LEU A 140 -13.93 -22.46 24.52
N ASN A 141 -13.98 -23.71 25.01
CA ASN A 141 -13.85 -23.99 26.45
C ASN A 141 -12.46 -23.62 26.99
N ARG A 142 -11.40 -23.83 26.20
CA ARG A 142 -10.03 -23.41 26.57
C ARG A 142 -9.94 -21.88 26.69
N ALA A 143 -10.47 -21.16 25.69
CA ALA A 143 -10.49 -19.70 25.67
C ALA A 143 -11.27 -19.11 26.85
N ALA A 144 -12.46 -19.67 27.14
CA ALA A 144 -13.27 -19.27 28.29
C ALA A 144 -12.56 -19.52 29.63
N GLY A 145 -11.83 -20.64 29.77
CA GLY A 145 -11.08 -20.97 30.97
C GLY A 145 -9.86 -20.06 31.22
N ILE A 146 -9.26 -19.51 30.16
CA ILE A 146 -8.19 -18.52 30.24
C ILE A 146 -8.76 -17.16 30.64
N LEU A 147 -9.84 -16.71 30.00
CA LEU A 147 -10.55 -15.48 30.37
C LEU A 147 -11.00 -15.50 31.83
N TYR A 148 -11.57 -16.61 32.29
CA TYR A 148 -12.01 -16.75 33.67
C TYR A 148 -10.85 -16.56 34.66
N ARG A 149 -9.67 -17.14 34.37
CA ARG A 149 -8.49 -16.96 35.21
C ARG A 149 -7.97 -15.52 35.22
N ILE A 150 -7.93 -14.86 34.06
CA ILE A 150 -7.50 -13.46 33.94
C ILE A 150 -8.44 -12.54 34.73
N LEU A 151 -9.76 -12.72 34.61
CA LEU A 151 -10.76 -11.89 35.28
C LEU A 151 -10.75 -12.05 36.81
N HIS A 152 -10.26 -13.18 37.32
CA HIS A 152 -10.22 -13.48 38.76
C HIS A 152 -8.80 -13.45 39.34
N ALA A 153 -7.79 -13.04 38.57
CA ALA A 153 -6.42 -12.90 39.04
C ALA A 153 -6.25 -11.61 39.88
N GLU A 154 -5.39 -11.67 40.90
CA GLU A 154 -5.05 -10.49 41.70
C GLU A 154 -4.31 -9.42 40.87
N ASN A 155 -3.62 -9.82 39.79
CA ASN A 155 -3.00 -8.92 38.83
C ASN A 155 -3.22 -9.41 37.37
N PRO A 156 -4.33 -9.00 36.73
CA PRO A 156 -4.68 -9.44 35.39
C PRO A 156 -3.65 -9.09 34.32
N ALA A 157 -2.93 -7.97 34.47
CA ALA A 157 -1.93 -7.53 33.50
C ALA A 157 -0.68 -8.43 33.50
N ALA A 158 -0.31 -8.99 34.65
CA ALA A 158 0.80 -9.93 34.76
C ALA A 158 0.45 -11.31 34.16
N GLU A 159 -0.77 -11.81 34.42
CA GLU A 159 -1.26 -13.06 33.81
C GLU A 159 -1.40 -12.98 32.29
N ILE A 160 -1.76 -11.80 31.76
CA ILE A 160 -1.76 -11.52 30.31
C ILE A 160 -0.32 -11.53 29.77
N ALA A 161 0.60 -10.84 30.44
CA ALA A 161 1.98 -10.71 29.98
C ALA A 161 2.74 -12.06 29.95
N GLU A 162 2.47 -12.96 30.89
CA GLU A 162 3.10 -14.29 30.93
C GLU A 162 2.56 -15.27 29.87
N ARG A 163 1.42 -14.96 29.23
CA ARG A 163 0.72 -15.86 28.30
C ARG A 163 0.37 -15.22 26.96
N LEU A 164 1.10 -14.18 26.56
CA LEU A 164 0.91 -13.47 25.28
C LEU A 164 0.91 -14.41 24.07
N ASP A 165 1.80 -15.41 24.05
CA ASP A 165 1.89 -16.37 22.95
C ASP A 165 0.65 -17.30 22.85
N GLU A 166 0.06 -17.66 23.99
CA GLU A 166 -1.18 -18.46 24.03
C GLU A 166 -2.42 -17.63 23.63
N MET A 167 -2.37 -16.30 23.75
CA MET A 167 -3.48 -15.40 23.43
C MET A 167 -3.70 -15.25 21.92
N ASP A 168 -2.63 -15.27 21.13
CA ASP A 168 -2.70 -15.22 19.66
C ASP A 168 -3.38 -16.47 19.09
N GLU A 169 -3.20 -17.63 19.72
CA GLU A 169 -3.79 -18.91 19.28
C GLU A 169 -5.29 -19.01 19.62
N ILE A 170 -5.75 -18.42 20.72
CA ILE A 170 -7.15 -18.48 21.17
C ILE A 170 -8.01 -17.30 20.70
N LEU A 171 -7.41 -16.26 20.12
CA LEU A 171 -8.11 -15.06 19.64
C LEU A 171 -9.31 -15.36 18.72
N PRO A 172 -9.24 -16.32 17.77
CA PRO A 172 -10.40 -16.69 16.96
C PRO A 172 -11.56 -17.24 17.81
N ALA A 173 -11.26 -18.07 18.82
CA ALA A 173 -12.25 -18.63 19.73
C ALA A 173 -12.85 -17.56 20.65
N LEU A 174 -12.07 -16.57 21.08
CA LEU A 174 -12.57 -15.44 21.87
C LEU A 174 -13.55 -14.55 21.08
N LEU A 175 -13.26 -14.30 19.80
CA LEU A 175 -14.16 -13.57 18.92
C LEU A 175 -15.47 -14.34 18.69
N GLU A 176 -15.38 -15.66 18.49
CA GLU A 176 -16.54 -16.53 18.33
C GLU A 176 -17.44 -16.57 19.57
N ILE A 177 -16.86 -16.59 20.78
CA ILE A 177 -17.62 -16.47 22.04
C ILE A 177 -18.39 -15.14 22.09
N ASN A 178 -17.74 -14.04 21.72
CA ASN A 178 -18.36 -12.71 21.73
C ASN A 178 -19.46 -12.57 20.66
N ILE A 179 -19.30 -13.21 19.49
CA ILE A 179 -20.31 -13.26 18.44
C ILE A 179 -21.54 -14.02 18.93
N ARG A 180 -21.36 -15.21 19.52
CA ARG A 180 -22.47 -16.01 20.08
C ARG A 180 -23.19 -15.27 21.20
N GLN A 181 -22.45 -14.50 22.00
CA GLN A 181 -23.04 -13.69 23.06
C GLN A 181 -23.83 -12.49 22.51
N ALA A 182 -23.29 -11.76 21.52
CA ALA A 182 -24.01 -10.69 20.84
C ALA A 182 -25.30 -11.19 20.16
N GLN A 183 -25.27 -12.40 19.61
CA GLN A 183 -26.45 -13.09 19.06
C GLN A 183 -27.49 -13.41 20.13
N ALA A 184 -27.07 -13.99 21.26
CA ALA A 184 -27.96 -14.30 22.38
C ALA A 184 -28.58 -13.02 22.98
N ASP A 185 -27.82 -11.93 23.00
CA ASP A 185 -28.25 -10.62 23.49
C ASP A 185 -29.06 -9.82 22.45
N GLY A 186 -29.20 -10.33 21.21
CA GLY A 186 -29.96 -9.72 20.12
C GLY A 186 -29.34 -8.43 19.55
N ASN A 187 -28.03 -8.25 19.69
CA ASN A 187 -27.33 -7.03 19.28
C ASN A 187 -26.67 -7.18 17.89
N ALA A 188 -27.47 -6.94 16.85
CA ALA A 188 -27.07 -7.13 15.45
C ALA A 188 -25.89 -6.24 15.01
N GLU A 189 -25.78 -5.01 15.53
CA GLU A 189 -24.67 -4.09 15.17
C GLU A 189 -23.33 -4.60 15.70
N ILE A 190 -23.31 -5.15 16.92
CA ILE A 190 -22.09 -5.74 17.51
C ILE A 190 -21.74 -7.05 16.82
N GLU A 191 -22.73 -7.89 16.50
CA GLU A 191 -22.50 -9.10 15.74
C GLU A 191 -21.84 -8.80 14.38
N GLU A 192 -22.37 -7.84 13.64
CA GLU A 192 -21.85 -7.44 12.33
C GLU A 192 -20.41 -6.90 12.43
N ALA A 193 -20.14 -6.05 13.42
CA ALA A 193 -18.79 -5.53 13.68
C ALA A 193 -17.78 -6.64 14.06
N LEU A 194 -18.19 -7.60 14.89
CA LEU A 194 -17.34 -8.71 15.30
C LEU A 194 -17.07 -9.70 14.15
N ARG A 195 -18.06 -9.94 13.28
CA ARG A 195 -17.88 -10.75 12.06
C ARG A 195 -16.95 -10.07 11.05
N ALA A 196 -17.07 -8.76 10.88
CA ALA A 196 -16.15 -7.99 10.03
C ALA A 196 -14.70 -8.06 10.56
N LEU A 197 -14.52 -7.93 11.88
CA LEU A 197 -13.22 -8.08 12.54
C LEU A 197 -12.66 -9.51 12.39
N GLN A 198 -13.50 -10.54 12.57
CA GLN A 198 -13.14 -11.95 12.35
C GLN A 198 -12.66 -12.18 10.92
N SER A 199 -13.34 -11.62 9.93
CA SER A 199 -12.94 -11.71 8.52
C SER A 199 -11.61 -11.01 8.27
N ALA A 200 -11.39 -9.81 8.82
CA ALA A 200 -10.13 -9.07 8.64
C ALA A 200 -8.92 -9.81 9.24
N ILE A 201 -9.08 -10.39 10.42
CA ILE A 201 -8.04 -11.17 11.11
C ILE A 201 -7.76 -12.47 10.35
N GLN A 202 -8.78 -13.14 9.81
CA GLN A 202 -8.59 -14.35 9.00
C GLN A 202 -7.88 -14.06 7.68
N THR A 203 -8.12 -12.91 7.04
CA THR A 203 -7.35 -12.47 5.86
C THR A 203 -5.88 -12.20 6.20
N GLN A 204 -5.59 -11.62 7.38
CA GLN A 204 -4.23 -11.49 7.89
C GLN A 204 -3.57 -12.84 8.22
N MET A 205 -4.33 -13.79 8.76
CA MET A 205 -3.82 -15.13 9.11
C MET A 205 -3.67 -16.05 7.89
N ALA A 206 -4.48 -15.88 6.84
CA ALA A 206 -4.28 -16.55 5.56
C ALA A 206 -2.94 -16.13 4.91
N GLY A 207 -2.54 -14.87 5.07
CA GLY A 207 -1.21 -14.35 4.68
C GLY A 207 -0.05 -14.78 5.59
N ARG A 208 -0.32 -15.42 6.76
CA ARG A 208 0.73 -16.04 7.60
C ARG A 208 1.15 -17.43 7.10
N ASN A 209 0.38 -18.07 6.22
CA ASN A 209 0.70 -19.41 5.70
C ASN A 209 1.46 -19.43 4.36
N ASP A 210 1.89 -18.27 3.85
CA ASP A 210 2.98 -18.24 2.88
C ASP A 210 4.28 -18.70 3.56
N PRO A 211 5.04 -19.64 2.97
CA PRO A 211 6.27 -20.17 3.58
C PRO A 211 7.42 -19.13 3.67
N VAL A 212 7.13 -17.85 3.45
CA VAL A 212 8.07 -16.72 3.50
C VAL A 212 8.04 -16.01 4.87
N ASN A 213 7.06 -16.28 5.74
CA ASN A 213 6.85 -15.52 6.99
C ASN A 213 6.79 -16.38 8.27
N GLN A 214 7.67 -17.38 8.39
CA GLN A 214 8.04 -17.90 9.71
C GLN A 214 9.26 -17.14 10.26
N PRO A 215 9.30 -16.76 11.55
CA PRO A 215 10.54 -16.37 12.17
C PRO A 215 11.40 -17.64 12.19
N ALA A 216 12.39 -17.70 11.30
CA ALA A 216 13.41 -18.73 11.38
C ALA A 216 14.07 -18.59 12.75
N GLY A 217 13.80 -19.57 13.62
CA GLY A 217 14.61 -19.83 14.79
C GLY A 217 16.03 -20.12 14.31
N ASP A 218 16.86 -19.09 14.39
CA ASP A 218 18.22 -19.14 14.90
C ASP A 218 18.71 -17.69 14.87
N GLU A 219 18.86 -17.11 16.07
CA GLU A 219 19.73 -15.95 16.30
C GLU A 219 21.19 -16.37 16.02
N GLN A 220 21.52 -16.58 14.74
CA GLN A 220 22.88 -16.47 14.28
C GLN A 220 23.03 -15.04 13.77
N ALA A 221 23.77 -14.24 14.53
CA ALA A 221 24.23 -12.93 14.11
C ALA A 221 24.77 -13.02 12.67
N LEU A 222 24.02 -12.46 11.72
CA LEU A 222 24.41 -12.45 10.31
C LEU A 222 25.69 -11.63 10.18
N PRO A 223 26.79 -12.19 9.63
CA PRO A 223 27.95 -11.39 9.30
C PRO A 223 27.64 -10.67 8.00
N PHE A 224 27.09 -9.45 8.08
CA PHE A 224 26.94 -8.60 6.89
C PHE A 224 28.35 -8.39 6.30
N GLY A 225 28.58 -8.88 5.08
CA GLY A 225 29.87 -8.74 4.41
C GLY A 225 30.19 -7.27 4.13
N GLN A 226 31.47 -6.94 3.95
CA GLN A 226 31.86 -5.62 3.43
C GLN A 226 31.43 -5.49 1.97
N TRP A 227 30.19 -5.07 1.71
CA TRP A 227 29.70 -4.83 0.36
C TRP A 227 30.33 -3.58 -0.25
N LYS A 228 30.72 -3.65 -1.52
CA LYS A 228 31.05 -2.49 -2.34
C LYS A 228 29.79 -2.00 -3.05
N VAL A 229 29.24 -0.88 -2.60
CA VAL A 229 27.99 -0.31 -3.12
C VAL A 229 28.29 0.90 -3.99
N LEU A 230 27.72 0.94 -5.19
CA LEU A 230 27.69 2.16 -6.01
C LEU A 230 26.36 2.89 -5.76
N LEU A 231 26.42 4.05 -5.11
CA LEU A 231 25.25 4.89 -4.84
C LEU A 231 25.21 6.05 -5.85
N LEU A 232 24.24 6.01 -6.76
CA LEU A 232 24.04 7.01 -7.80
C LEU A 232 23.16 8.15 -7.29
N GLU A 233 23.73 9.01 -6.44
CA GLU A 233 22.99 10.10 -5.80
C GLU A 233 22.25 11.00 -6.80
N SER A 234 21.03 11.34 -6.45
CA SER A 234 20.20 12.34 -7.13
C SER A 234 19.84 13.47 -6.17
N GLU A 235 19.39 14.60 -6.71
CA GLU A 235 18.72 15.59 -5.85
C GLU A 235 17.50 14.94 -5.19
N VAL A 236 17.27 15.29 -3.92
CA VAL A 236 16.19 14.71 -3.11
C VAL A 236 14.87 15.41 -3.46
N PHE A 237 13.80 14.63 -3.60
CA PHE A 237 12.45 15.16 -3.71
C PHE A 237 11.92 15.56 -2.33
N GLY A 238 11.64 16.85 -2.14
CA GLY A 238 10.92 17.32 -0.96
C GLY A 238 11.71 17.19 0.35
N ARG A 239 11.07 16.60 1.38
CA ARG A 239 11.55 16.56 2.78
C ARG A 239 12.06 15.17 3.20
N SER A 240 12.25 14.25 2.28
CA SER A 240 12.45 12.84 2.62
C SER A 240 13.83 12.59 3.26
N ASN A 241 13.83 11.91 4.41
CA ASN A 241 15.04 11.39 5.06
C ASN A 241 15.40 9.98 4.58
N ARG A 242 14.71 9.50 3.54
CA ARG A 242 14.77 8.11 3.10
C ARG A 242 16.16 7.67 2.64
N LEU A 243 16.83 8.47 1.82
CA LEU A 243 18.20 8.20 1.40
C LEU A 243 19.14 8.13 2.61
N ALA A 244 18.98 9.03 3.58
CA ALA A 244 19.82 9.05 4.78
C ALA A 244 19.58 7.82 5.67
N LEU A 245 18.35 7.29 5.75
CA LEU A 245 18.06 6.02 6.42
C LEU A 245 18.76 4.84 5.75
N LEU A 246 18.74 4.81 4.42
CA LEU A 246 19.45 3.79 3.63
C LEU A 246 20.97 3.88 3.84
N GLU A 247 21.54 5.09 3.80
CA GLU A 247 22.96 5.31 4.08
C GLU A 247 23.35 4.89 5.49
N ALA A 248 22.52 5.18 6.50
CA ALA A 248 22.75 4.73 7.87
C ALA A 248 22.78 3.20 7.97
N ALA A 249 21.90 2.50 7.25
CA ALA A 249 21.91 1.04 7.17
C ALA A 249 23.20 0.52 6.51
N LEU A 250 23.63 1.12 5.39
CA LEU A 250 24.88 0.77 4.71
C LEU A 250 26.10 0.97 5.62
N GLN A 251 26.15 2.08 6.35
CA GLN A 251 27.20 2.37 7.32
C GLN A 251 27.22 1.34 8.45
N GLN A 252 26.05 0.95 8.96
CA GLN A 252 25.92 -0.08 10.00
C GLN A 252 26.42 -1.46 9.53
N ALA A 253 26.22 -1.81 8.26
CA ALA A 253 26.78 -3.01 7.65
C ALA A 253 28.30 -2.92 7.35
N GLY A 254 28.90 -1.74 7.49
CA GLY A 254 30.30 -1.52 7.12
C GLY A 254 30.54 -1.59 5.60
N ALA A 255 29.52 -1.26 4.79
CA ALA A 255 29.64 -1.20 3.35
C ALA A 255 30.57 -0.07 2.89
N VAL A 256 31.32 -0.32 1.82
CA VAL A 256 32.13 0.69 1.14
C VAL A 256 31.29 1.33 0.06
N VAL A 257 30.91 2.59 0.25
CA VAL A 257 30.05 3.34 -0.68
C VAL A 257 30.89 4.18 -1.64
N GLU A 258 30.84 3.84 -2.92
CA GLU A 258 31.35 4.64 -4.04
C GLU A 258 30.20 5.46 -4.64
N ARG A 259 30.49 6.70 -5.04
CA ARG A 259 29.50 7.62 -5.64
C ARG A 259 29.87 8.03 -7.06
N ASP A 260 31.13 7.86 -7.45
CA ASP A 260 31.59 8.14 -8.79
C ASP A 260 31.42 6.90 -9.68
N LEU A 261 30.43 6.96 -10.57
CA LEU A 261 30.20 5.94 -11.59
C LEU A 261 31.48 5.69 -12.44
N SER A 262 32.30 6.71 -12.67
CA SER A 262 33.52 6.59 -13.47
C SER A 262 34.63 5.78 -12.76
N ALA A 263 34.61 5.73 -11.42
CA ALA A 263 35.55 4.93 -10.63
C ALA A 263 35.37 3.43 -10.86
N CYS A 264 34.18 2.99 -11.30
CA CYS A 264 33.93 1.59 -11.67
C CYS A 264 34.78 1.12 -12.86
N TRP A 265 35.26 2.04 -13.70
CA TRP A 265 36.05 1.75 -14.91
C TRP A 265 37.56 1.84 -14.69
N GLN A 266 37.98 2.13 -13.47
CA GLN A 266 39.39 2.06 -13.04
C GLN A 266 39.66 0.71 -12.36
N GLU A 267 40.88 0.44 -11.86
CA GLU A 267 41.33 -0.86 -11.31
C GLU A 267 40.48 -1.42 -10.13
N GLY A 268 39.40 -0.75 -9.71
CA GLY A 268 38.64 -1.03 -8.50
C GLY A 268 37.66 -2.21 -8.53
N GLY A 269 37.47 -2.91 -9.64
CA GLY A 269 36.51 -4.03 -9.74
C GLY A 269 35.03 -3.58 -9.70
N LEU A 270 34.13 -4.48 -10.12
CA LEU A 270 32.68 -4.23 -10.15
C LEU A 270 32.11 -4.08 -8.72
N PRO A 271 31.12 -3.19 -8.50
CA PRO A 271 30.41 -3.14 -7.23
C PRO A 271 29.54 -4.40 -7.05
N ASP A 272 29.27 -4.75 -5.79
CA ASP A 272 28.37 -5.83 -5.42
C ASP A 272 26.89 -5.44 -5.61
N LEU A 273 26.58 -4.15 -5.54
CA LEU A 273 25.24 -3.60 -5.70
C LEU A 273 25.29 -2.16 -6.23
N MET A 274 24.34 -1.84 -7.11
CA MET A 274 24.01 -0.47 -7.48
C MET A 274 22.72 -0.04 -6.81
N ILE A 275 22.73 1.18 -6.28
CA ILE A 275 21.55 1.85 -5.73
C ILE A 275 21.34 3.12 -6.53
N ALA A 276 20.17 3.26 -7.13
CA ALA A 276 19.78 4.43 -7.90
C ALA A 276 18.51 5.06 -7.31
N PRO A 277 18.62 6.02 -6.38
CA PRO A 277 17.51 6.84 -5.94
C PRO A 277 17.02 7.71 -7.09
N ASN A 278 15.69 7.77 -7.30
CA ASN A 278 15.02 8.63 -8.28
C ASN A 278 15.81 8.77 -9.60
N PRO A 279 16.08 7.66 -10.32
CA PRO A 279 17.10 7.60 -11.38
C PRO A 279 16.84 8.57 -12.53
N HIS A 280 15.60 9.03 -12.69
CA HIS A 280 15.21 10.02 -13.69
C HIS A 280 15.74 11.42 -13.42
N LEU A 281 16.13 11.75 -12.19
CA LEU A 281 16.68 13.06 -11.86
C LEU A 281 18.11 13.24 -12.38
N ARG A 282 18.82 12.14 -12.66
CA ARG A 282 20.17 12.10 -13.27
C ARG A 282 20.16 11.21 -14.52
N PRO A 283 19.44 11.61 -15.59
CA PRO A 283 19.32 10.78 -16.80
C PRO A 283 20.67 10.49 -17.48
N GLU A 284 21.70 11.30 -17.21
CA GLU A 284 23.08 11.07 -17.64
C GLU A 284 23.68 9.75 -17.10
N ASN A 285 23.21 9.23 -15.97
CA ASN A 285 23.70 7.98 -15.37
C ASN A 285 23.16 6.72 -16.06
N LEU A 286 22.13 6.84 -16.91
CA LEU A 286 21.43 5.70 -17.51
C LEU A 286 22.38 4.78 -18.29
N GLU A 287 23.33 5.33 -19.06
CA GLU A 287 24.27 4.52 -19.83
C GLU A 287 25.15 3.64 -18.91
N GLY A 288 25.58 4.18 -17.78
CA GLY A 288 26.31 3.43 -16.76
C GLY A 288 25.48 2.34 -16.11
N ILE A 289 24.22 2.65 -15.77
CA ILE A 289 23.26 1.68 -15.22
C ILE A 289 23.07 0.50 -16.18
N VAL A 290 22.80 0.77 -17.46
CA VAL A 290 22.64 -0.27 -18.48
C VAL A 290 23.90 -1.12 -18.63
N ARG A 291 25.08 -0.49 -18.59
CA ARG A 291 26.35 -1.20 -18.75
C ARG A 291 26.65 -2.13 -17.57
N LEU A 292 26.49 -1.66 -16.34
CA LEU A 292 26.78 -2.43 -15.13
C LEU A 292 25.76 -3.56 -14.91
N THR A 293 24.48 -3.30 -15.15
CA THR A 293 23.44 -4.36 -15.13
C THR A 293 23.72 -5.42 -16.20
N GLY A 294 24.15 -5.02 -17.40
CA GLY A 294 24.62 -5.95 -18.44
C GLY A 294 25.86 -6.78 -18.06
N MET A 295 26.62 -6.34 -17.05
CA MET A 295 27.75 -7.09 -16.46
C MET A 295 27.34 -7.96 -15.26
N GLY A 296 26.04 -8.00 -14.93
CA GLY A 296 25.49 -8.81 -13.83
C GLY A 296 25.53 -8.14 -12.46
N VAL A 297 25.76 -6.83 -12.40
CA VAL A 297 25.67 -6.06 -11.15
C VAL A 297 24.19 -5.81 -10.83
N PRO A 298 23.70 -6.19 -9.63
CA PRO A 298 22.30 -5.96 -9.26
C PRO A 298 21.99 -4.48 -9.14
N LEU A 299 20.77 -4.11 -9.52
CA LEU A 299 20.23 -2.75 -9.40
C LEU A 299 19.05 -2.69 -8.43
N LEU A 300 19.22 -1.93 -7.36
CA LEU A 300 18.13 -1.45 -6.52
C LEU A 300 17.75 -0.02 -6.95
N VAL A 301 16.48 0.18 -7.32
CA VAL A 301 15.92 1.51 -7.57
C VAL A 301 15.13 1.94 -6.35
N ASP A 302 15.48 3.08 -5.75
CA ASP A 302 14.70 3.65 -4.66
C ASP A 302 13.89 4.85 -5.15
N LEU A 303 12.57 4.81 -4.98
CA LEU A 303 11.68 5.89 -5.39
C LEU A 303 11.11 6.56 -4.14
N GLU A 304 11.18 7.90 -4.08
CA GLU A 304 10.69 8.66 -2.92
C GLU A 304 9.19 8.98 -2.98
N THR A 305 8.56 8.81 -4.15
CA THR A 305 7.11 9.03 -4.32
C THR A 305 6.59 8.34 -5.59
N ASP A 306 5.28 8.42 -5.81
CA ASP A 306 4.65 7.95 -7.03
C ASP A 306 4.77 8.99 -8.17
N PHE A 307 5.90 8.94 -8.87
CA PHE A 307 6.16 9.78 -10.03
C PHE A 307 5.26 9.48 -11.23
N GLU A 308 4.62 8.30 -11.30
CA GLU A 308 3.67 7.95 -12.35
C GLU A 308 2.31 8.62 -12.11
N GLN A 309 1.93 8.81 -10.84
CA GLN A 309 0.70 9.50 -10.45
C GLN A 309 0.89 11.01 -10.18
N LEU A 310 2.14 11.49 -10.10
CA LEU A 310 2.46 12.90 -9.83
C LEU A 310 1.79 13.84 -10.87
N PRO A 311 0.86 14.72 -10.46
CA PRO A 311 0.12 15.56 -11.41
C PRO A 311 1.02 16.54 -12.17
N VAL A 312 0.73 16.79 -13.45
CA VAL A 312 1.53 17.74 -14.26
C VAL A 312 1.45 19.18 -13.74
N ASN A 313 0.32 19.56 -13.13
CA ASN A 313 0.13 20.87 -12.51
C ASN A 313 0.73 20.95 -11.10
N HIS A 314 1.28 19.84 -10.57
CA HIS A 314 1.91 19.82 -9.27
C HIS A 314 3.18 20.70 -9.26
N PRO A 315 3.41 21.57 -8.25
CA PRO A 315 4.55 22.48 -8.22
C PRO A 315 5.91 21.79 -8.42
N ALA A 316 6.06 20.61 -7.82
CA ALA A 316 7.28 19.82 -7.91
C ALA A 316 7.42 19.01 -9.22
N TYR A 317 6.42 18.99 -10.11
CA TYR A 317 6.47 18.21 -11.34
C TYR A 317 7.52 18.73 -12.32
N ALA A 318 7.68 20.05 -12.42
CA ALA A 318 8.68 20.65 -13.29
C ALA A 318 10.11 20.23 -12.86
N ASP A 319 10.38 20.30 -11.56
CA ASP A 319 11.71 20.07 -11.02
C ASP A 319 12.02 18.58 -10.88
N PHE A 320 11.03 17.74 -10.55
CA PHE A 320 11.27 16.35 -10.18
C PHE A 320 10.40 15.31 -10.89
N GLY A 321 9.40 15.73 -11.66
CA GLY A 321 8.52 14.84 -12.40
C GLY A 321 9.15 14.27 -13.68
N LEU A 322 8.37 13.45 -14.38
CA LEU A 322 8.76 12.74 -15.60
C LEU A 322 8.58 13.58 -16.89
N GLY A 323 8.46 14.90 -16.76
CA GLY A 323 8.01 15.80 -17.82
C GLY A 323 8.92 15.94 -19.05
N THR A 324 10.14 15.40 -19.04
CA THR A 324 11.04 15.43 -20.21
C THR A 324 11.27 14.02 -20.76
N PRO A 325 11.51 13.87 -22.09
CA PRO A 325 11.79 12.56 -22.68
C PRO A 325 13.01 11.86 -22.05
N ALA A 326 14.04 12.62 -21.65
CA ALA A 326 15.21 12.06 -20.99
C ALA A 326 14.88 11.47 -19.62
N ARG A 327 14.10 12.20 -18.80
CA ARG A 327 13.65 11.74 -17.48
C ARG A 327 12.74 10.51 -17.59
N GLY A 328 11.73 10.57 -18.45
CA GLY A 328 10.82 9.44 -18.69
C GLY A 328 11.54 8.19 -19.19
N LYS A 329 12.50 8.34 -20.11
CA LYS A 329 13.34 7.23 -20.58
C LYS A 329 14.19 6.64 -19.46
N ALA A 330 14.88 7.48 -18.68
CA ALA A 330 15.71 7.03 -17.57
C ALA A 330 14.90 6.30 -16.51
N TYR A 331 13.74 6.84 -16.12
CA TYR A 331 12.79 6.20 -15.20
C TYR A 331 12.39 4.81 -15.68
N ALA A 332 11.78 4.72 -16.88
CA ALA A 332 11.25 3.47 -17.41
C ALA A 332 12.34 2.41 -17.64
N SER A 333 13.53 2.84 -18.06
CA SER A 333 14.66 1.94 -18.26
C SER A 333 15.22 1.42 -16.94
N ALA A 334 15.33 2.28 -15.92
CA ALA A 334 15.80 1.86 -14.60
C ALA A 334 14.81 0.88 -13.95
N LEU A 335 13.50 1.14 -13.99
CA LEU A 335 12.50 0.19 -13.49
C LEU A 335 12.47 -1.13 -14.27
N LEU A 336 12.86 -1.13 -15.54
CA LEU A 336 12.99 -2.35 -16.33
C LEU A 336 14.20 -3.19 -15.95
N LEU A 337 15.28 -2.54 -15.55
CA LEU A 337 16.54 -3.19 -15.19
C LEU A 337 16.65 -3.51 -13.70
N ALA A 338 15.73 -3.00 -12.88
CA ALA A 338 15.77 -3.14 -11.43
C ALA A 338 15.53 -4.60 -11.00
N ASP A 339 16.44 -5.13 -10.17
CA ASP A 339 16.25 -6.37 -9.43
C ASP A 339 15.36 -6.17 -8.21
N CYS A 340 15.33 -4.94 -7.68
CA CYS A 340 14.47 -4.53 -6.59
C CYS A 340 14.07 -3.06 -6.75
N ILE A 341 12.81 -2.73 -6.46
CA ILE A 341 12.34 -1.34 -6.42
C ILE A 341 11.79 -1.05 -5.02
N THR A 342 12.40 -0.14 -4.29
CA THR A 342 11.91 0.24 -2.96
C THR A 342 11.07 1.52 -3.05
N VAL A 343 9.93 1.54 -2.37
CA VAL A 343 8.98 2.68 -2.34
C VAL A 343 8.43 2.92 -0.93
N PRO A 344 8.10 4.18 -0.56
CA PRO A 344 7.57 4.54 0.75
C PRO A 344 6.06 4.39 0.87
N SER A 345 5.38 3.89 -0.17
CA SER A 345 3.94 3.65 -0.17
C SER A 345 3.62 2.21 -0.51
N ALA A 346 2.86 1.57 0.37
CA ALA A 346 2.41 0.20 0.17
C ALA A 346 1.46 0.08 -1.04
N LEU A 347 0.66 1.13 -1.31
CA LEU A 347 -0.20 1.18 -2.50
C LEU A 347 0.64 1.25 -3.79
N GLN A 348 1.68 2.08 -3.78
CA GLN A 348 2.62 2.17 -4.91
C GLN A 348 3.36 0.84 -5.13
N ALA A 349 3.80 0.17 -4.06
CA ALA A 349 4.46 -1.12 -4.15
C ALA A 349 3.55 -2.18 -4.77
N GLU A 350 2.27 -2.19 -4.40
CA GLU A 350 1.26 -3.09 -4.96
C GLU A 350 0.97 -2.79 -6.43
N SER A 351 0.87 -1.51 -6.80
CA SER A 351 0.73 -1.09 -8.21
C SER A 351 1.89 -1.58 -9.07
N LEU A 352 3.13 -1.35 -8.63
CA LEU A 352 4.34 -1.78 -9.33
C LEU A 352 4.43 -3.31 -9.43
N ARG A 353 4.11 -4.05 -8.36
CA ARG A 353 4.08 -5.52 -8.38
C ARG A 353 3.02 -6.06 -9.33
N SER A 354 1.84 -5.43 -9.38
CA SER A 354 0.78 -5.78 -10.33
C SER A 354 1.21 -5.56 -11.78
N ALA A 355 2.12 -4.62 -12.03
CA ALA A 355 2.77 -4.41 -13.32
C ALA A 355 3.98 -5.36 -13.58
N GLY A 356 4.18 -6.37 -12.74
CA GLY A 356 5.26 -7.35 -12.87
C GLY A 356 6.65 -6.83 -12.46
N ARG A 357 6.71 -5.75 -11.67
CA ARG A 357 7.97 -5.17 -11.17
C ARG A 357 8.30 -5.70 -9.77
N PRO A 358 9.59 -5.91 -9.43
CA PRO A 358 10.00 -6.44 -8.12
C PRO A 358 9.97 -5.34 -7.04
N ALA A 359 8.80 -4.78 -6.76
CA ALA A 359 8.66 -3.68 -5.83
C ALA A 359 8.42 -4.12 -4.38
N VAL A 360 9.09 -3.45 -3.44
CA VAL A 360 9.05 -3.68 -2.01
C VAL A 360 8.67 -2.38 -1.29
N TYR A 361 7.69 -2.47 -0.41
CA TYR A 361 7.34 -1.36 0.47
C TYR A 361 8.36 -1.25 1.60
N VAL A 362 8.94 -0.06 1.77
CA VAL A 362 9.80 0.28 2.90
C VAL A 362 9.29 1.58 3.50
N PRO A 363 8.74 1.59 4.72
CA PRO A 363 8.20 2.80 5.32
C PRO A 363 9.28 3.87 5.51
N ASP A 364 8.88 5.14 5.42
CA ASP A 364 9.74 6.23 5.87
C ASP A 364 9.86 6.24 7.40
N GLY A 365 10.96 6.81 7.88
CA GLY A 365 11.27 6.91 9.30
C GLY A 365 12.02 8.18 9.65
N TRP A 366 12.70 8.14 10.79
CA TRP A 366 13.43 9.27 11.31
C TRP A 366 14.74 8.83 11.95
N MET A 367 15.69 9.75 12.02
CA MET A 367 17.01 9.48 12.58
C MET A 367 17.19 10.23 13.90
N ARG A 368 17.57 9.49 14.95
CA ARG A 368 17.95 10.08 16.24
C ARG A 368 19.15 11.02 16.16
N THR A 369 19.99 10.89 15.13
CA THR A 369 21.17 11.74 14.91
C THR A 369 20.81 13.22 14.75
N ASN A 370 19.63 13.55 14.20
CA ASN A 370 19.10 14.89 14.26
C ASN A 370 18.43 15.11 15.64
N PHE A 371 19.21 15.65 16.58
CA PHE A 371 18.79 15.86 17.97
C PHE A 371 17.59 16.81 18.12
N LEU A 372 17.30 17.65 17.11
CA LEU A 372 16.16 18.57 17.15
C LEU A 372 14.82 17.82 17.22
N TRP A 373 14.78 16.56 16.78
CA TRP A 373 13.61 15.68 16.96
C TRP A 373 13.27 15.43 18.42
N LEU A 374 14.28 15.35 19.29
CA LEU A 374 14.11 15.04 20.71
C LEU A 374 14.04 16.28 21.59
N GLN A 375 14.34 17.46 21.03
CA GLN A 375 14.24 18.72 21.75
C GLN A 375 12.77 19.04 22.04
N GLU A 376 12.47 19.33 23.30
CA GLU A 376 11.17 19.84 23.74
C GLU A 376 11.07 21.34 23.49
N GLY A 377 9.91 21.80 23.04
CA GLY A 377 9.63 23.23 22.86
C GLY A 377 9.31 23.94 24.17
N GLU A 378 9.48 25.26 24.11
CA GLU A 378 9.06 26.14 25.19
C GLU A 378 7.52 26.16 25.30
N PRO A 379 6.96 26.12 26.52
CA PRO A 379 5.53 26.19 26.71
C PRO A 379 4.97 27.51 26.17
N ARG A 380 3.85 27.42 25.44
CA ARG A 380 3.18 28.58 24.81
C ARG A 380 1.80 28.79 25.42
N GLN A 381 1.37 30.05 25.48
CA GLN A 381 0.01 30.40 25.92
C GLN A 381 -1.03 30.35 24.79
N THR A 382 -0.59 30.30 23.54
CA THR A 382 -1.44 30.22 22.35
C THR A 382 -1.39 28.82 21.74
N VAL A 383 -2.50 28.38 21.15
CA VAL A 383 -2.57 27.11 20.41
C VAL A 383 -2.30 27.36 18.93
N HIS A 384 -1.25 26.77 18.40
CA HIS A 384 -0.80 26.94 17.03
C HIS A 384 -1.39 25.88 16.11
N LEU A 385 -2.26 26.31 15.19
CA LEU A 385 -2.75 25.49 14.08
C LEU A 385 -1.72 25.54 12.96
N GLY A 386 -1.00 24.45 12.76
CA GLY A 386 0.08 24.36 11.79
C GLY A 386 -0.38 23.76 10.47
N TRP A 387 0.11 24.33 9.38
CA TRP A 387 0.11 23.65 8.10
C TRP A 387 1.52 23.71 7.52
N VAL A 388 1.91 22.57 6.98
CA VAL A 388 3.25 22.30 6.49
C VAL A 388 3.13 22.12 4.99
N ALA A 389 3.81 22.96 4.21
CA ALA A 389 3.78 22.90 2.76
C ALA A 389 4.35 21.56 2.28
N ASN A 390 3.47 20.62 1.97
CA ASN A 390 3.85 19.44 1.21
C ASN A 390 3.91 19.86 -0.28
N PRO A 391 4.67 19.16 -1.13
CA PRO A 391 4.27 18.93 -2.51
C PRO A 391 2.82 18.38 -2.59
N SER A 392 1.85 19.26 -2.38
CA SER A 392 0.49 19.27 -2.91
C SER A 392 -0.13 20.64 -2.57
N GLN A 393 -0.69 21.27 -3.58
CA GLN A 393 -0.88 22.72 -3.74
C GLN A 393 -1.58 23.41 -2.55
N SER A 394 -1.38 24.72 -2.41
CA SER A 394 -2.17 25.62 -1.55
C SER A 394 -3.70 25.47 -1.72
N GLU A 395 -4.15 24.91 -2.85
CA GLU A 395 -5.53 24.50 -3.11
C GLU A 395 -6.06 23.45 -2.12
N ASP A 396 -5.21 22.54 -1.64
CA ASP A 396 -5.59 21.56 -0.61
C ASP A 396 -5.93 22.29 0.69
N LEU A 397 -5.10 23.24 1.11
CA LEU A 397 -5.37 24.09 2.27
C LEU A 397 -6.58 25.00 2.05
N ALA A 398 -6.78 25.48 0.82
CA ALA A 398 -7.95 26.29 0.46
C ALA A 398 -9.27 25.54 0.70
N SER A 399 -9.29 24.21 0.52
CA SER A 399 -10.48 23.37 0.75
C SER A 399 -10.98 23.43 2.20
N ILE A 400 -10.06 23.55 3.17
CA ILE A 400 -10.39 23.61 4.60
C ILE A 400 -10.38 25.03 5.18
N ARG A 401 -10.03 26.04 4.37
CA ARG A 401 -9.88 27.44 4.79
C ARG A 401 -11.06 27.95 5.62
N ARG A 402 -12.29 27.61 5.22
CA ARG A 402 -13.51 28.02 5.94
C ARG A 402 -13.57 27.47 7.36
N ALA A 403 -13.22 26.20 7.56
CA ALA A 403 -13.17 25.56 8.87
C ALA A 403 -12.10 26.22 9.74
N VAL A 404 -10.89 26.40 9.22
CA VAL A 404 -9.77 27.02 9.95
C VAL A 404 -10.11 28.44 10.39
N VAL A 405 -10.60 29.30 9.48
CA VAL A 405 -11.00 30.68 9.82
C VAL A 405 -12.11 30.69 10.87
N ARG A 406 -13.04 29.74 10.82
CA ARG A 406 -14.12 29.61 11.81
C ARG A 406 -13.56 29.26 13.19
N VAL A 407 -12.71 28.24 13.31
CA VAL A 407 -12.04 27.89 14.58
C VAL A 407 -11.26 29.09 15.12
N MET A 408 -10.50 29.78 14.27
CA MET A 408 -9.71 30.93 14.73
C MET A 408 -10.56 32.12 15.20
N ARG A 409 -11.76 32.31 14.66
CA ARG A 409 -12.71 33.32 15.16
C ARG A 409 -13.33 32.91 16.48
N GLU A 410 -13.63 31.62 16.65
CA GLU A 410 -14.20 31.07 17.89
C GLU A 410 -13.19 31.08 19.05
N PHE A 411 -11.90 30.93 18.76
CA PHE A 411 -10.83 30.80 19.77
C PHE A 411 -9.76 31.88 19.59
N PRO A 412 -9.84 33.03 20.30
CA PRO A 412 -8.90 34.14 20.17
C PRO A 412 -7.43 33.80 20.48
N GLN A 413 -7.20 32.79 21.30
CA GLN A 413 -5.88 32.29 21.70
C GLN A 413 -5.21 31.39 20.64
N THR A 414 -5.79 31.24 19.46
CA THR A 414 -5.19 30.44 18.38
C THR A 414 -4.32 31.28 17.45
N ARG A 415 -3.26 30.69 16.91
CA ARG A 415 -2.43 31.29 15.85
C ARG A 415 -2.27 30.31 14.70
N LEU A 416 -2.34 30.81 13.46
CA LEU A 416 -2.04 30.00 12.28
C LEU A 416 -0.53 30.03 12.04
N VAL A 417 0.07 28.87 11.82
CA VAL A 417 1.49 28.72 11.46
C VAL A 417 1.56 28.05 10.09
N VAL A 418 2.17 28.74 9.11
CA VAL A 418 2.37 28.21 7.76
C VAL A 418 3.87 28.04 7.52
N ILE A 419 4.28 26.80 7.25
CA ILE A 419 5.68 26.44 7.03
C ILE A 419 5.92 26.18 5.54
N GLY A 420 6.76 26.99 4.88
CA GLY A 420 7.32 26.72 3.55
C GLY A 420 6.62 27.37 2.35
N ASP A 421 5.29 27.49 2.33
CA ASP A 421 4.56 28.07 1.17
C ASP A 421 3.97 29.45 1.51
N TYR A 422 4.55 30.46 0.87
CA TYR A 422 4.16 31.85 1.04
C TYR A 422 2.77 32.16 0.45
N GLN A 423 2.36 31.51 -0.63
CA GLN A 423 1.02 31.70 -1.21
C GLN A 423 -0.06 31.16 -0.27
N ALA A 424 0.18 30.00 0.33
CA ALA A 424 -0.71 29.41 1.33
C ALA A 424 -0.89 30.33 2.56
N TYR A 425 0.17 31.02 2.98
CA TYR A 425 0.10 32.01 4.06
C TYR A 425 -0.88 33.16 3.75
N HIS A 426 -0.88 33.65 2.51
CA HIS A 426 -1.75 34.73 2.04
C HIS A 426 -3.22 34.33 1.86
N LEU A 427 -3.55 33.02 1.77
CA LEU A 427 -4.94 32.57 1.77
C LEU A 427 -5.71 33.08 3.01
N PHE A 428 -4.99 33.35 4.10
CA PHE A 428 -5.56 33.75 5.37
C PHE A 428 -5.46 35.26 5.66
N ASP A 429 -5.33 36.12 4.63
CA ASP A 429 -5.23 37.59 4.80
C ASP A 429 -6.43 38.25 5.49
N ILE A 430 -7.54 37.51 5.62
CA ILE A 430 -8.67 37.92 6.45
C ILE A 430 -8.38 37.91 7.96
N LEU A 431 -7.31 37.22 8.39
CA LEU A 431 -6.88 37.17 9.78
C LEU A 431 -5.81 38.25 10.05
N PRO A 432 -5.85 38.91 11.22
CA PRO A 432 -4.82 39.86 11.63
C PRO A 432 -3.40 39.28 11.59
N GLU A 433 -2.40 40.10 11.32
CA GLU A 433 -0.99 39.68 11.21
C GLU A 433 -0.49 39.01 12.50
N ASN A 434 -0.86 39.51 13.68
CA ASN A 434 -0.48 38.91 14.97
C ASN A 434 -1.13 37.53 15.24
N ARG A 435 -2.12 37.13 14.43
CA ARG A 435 -2.81 35.83 14.48
C ARG A 435 -2.26 34.84 13.45
N ARG A 436 -1.24 35.20 12.67
CA ARG A 436 -0.61 34.33 11.68
C ARG A 436 0.90 34.40 11.81
N MET A 437 1.58 33.34 11.39
CA MET A 437 3.04 33.24 11.36
C MET A 437 3.45 32.49 10.10
N TYR A 438 4.40 33.06 9.36
CA TYR A 438 5.05 32.40 8.24
C TYR A 438 6.45 31.97 8.67
N LEU A 439 6.78 30.71 8.38
CA LEU A 439 8.10 30.13 8.64
C LEU A 439 8.67 29.65 7.30
N PRO A 440 9.73 30.30 6.76
CA PRO A 440 10.37 29.83 5.55
C PRO A 440 11.07 28.50 5.81
N MET A 441 11.10 27.64 4.80
CA MET A 441 11.91 26.43 4.84
C MET A 441 13.25 26.66 4.17
N THR A 442 14.31 26.41 4.92
CA THR A 442 15.71 26.62 4.52
C THR A 442 16.48 25.31 4.39
N GLY A 443 16.00 24.22 4.99
CA GLY A 443 16.56 22.86 4.85
C GLY A 443 15.78 21.79 5.62
N VAL A 444 16.05 20.51 5.34
CA VAL A 444 15.40 19.36 6.00
C VAL A 444 15.86 19.23 7.46
N GLU A 445 17.12 19.57 7.75
CA GLU A 445 17.69 19.46 9.10
C GLU A 445 17.02 20.36 10.14
N GLU A 446 16.58 21.55 9.73
CA GLU A 446 15.90 22.52 10.61
C GLU A 446 14.40 22.23 10.75
N PHE A 447 13.86 21.32 9.94
CA PHE A 447 12.43 21.03 9.93
C PHE A 447 11.86 20.61 11.30
N PRO A 448 12.53 19.81 12.14
CA PRO A 448 12.00 19.46 13.46
C PRO A 448 11.81 20.68 14.35
N TYR A 449 12.69 21.68 14.22
CA TYR A 449 12.58 22.95 14.95
C TYR A 449 11.42 23.82 14.43
N LEU A 450 11.17 23.81 13.13
CA LEU A 450 10.00 24.48 12.54
C LEU A 450 8.69 23.81 12.96
N LEU A 451 8.66 22.47 12.94
CA LEU A 451 7.49 21.69 13.32
C LEU A 451 7.16 21.85 14.81
N GLU A 452 8.16 22.07 15.68
CA GLU A 452 7.97 22.43 17.09
C GLU A 452 7.15 23.70 17.32
N GLN A 453 6.97 24.54 16.29
CA GLN A 453 6.11 25.72 16.37
C GLN A 453 4.62 25.41 16.20
N VAL A 454 4.23 24.13 16.09
CA VAL A 454 2.87 23.67 15.81
C VAL A 454 2.34 22.85 16.99
N ASP A 455 1.10 23.13 17.42
CA ASP A 455 0.43 22.35 18.48
C ASP A 455 -0.62 21.39 17.91
N ILE A 456 -1.19 21.70 16.74
CA ILE A 456 -2.12 20.84 16.00
C ILE A 456 -1.74 20.92 14.52
N LEU A 457 -1.39 19.78 13.91
CA LEU A 457 -1.03 19.72 12.51
C LEU A 457 -2.25 19.48 11.62
N MET A 458 -2.42 20.31 10.59
CA MET A 458 -3.48 20.16 9.58
C MET A 458 -2.86 19.58 8.32
N ILE A 459 -3.43 18.49 7.82
CA ILE A 459 -2.92 17.79 6.63
C ILE A 459 -4.07 17.59 5.61
N PRO A 460 -4.58 18.68 5.02
CA PRO A 460 -5.58 18.59 3.99
C PRO A 460 -4.97 18.04 2.70
N LEU A 461 -5.65 17.08 2.10
CA LEU A 461 -5.36 16.53 0.79
C LEU A 461 -6.66 16.38 0.00
N ARG A 462 -6.63 16.72 -1.29
CA ARG A 462 -7.75 16.44 -2.20
C ARG A 462 -7.77 14.98 -2.59
N ASN A 463 -8.94 14.51 -3.02
CA ASN A 463 -9.09 13.19 -3.61
C ASN A 463 -8.39 13.17 -4.99
N HIS A 464 -7.22 12.56 -5.05
CA HIS A 464 -6.41 12.39 -6.23
C HIS A 464 -5.57 11.11 -6.07
N PRO A 465 -5.40 10.27 -7.11
CA PRO A 465 -4.63 9.02 -7.02
C PRO A 465 -3.24 9.18 -6.39
N TYR A 466 -2.52 10.25 -6.78
CA TYR A 466 -1.26 10.64 -6.14
C TYR A 466 -1.34 10.71 -4.60
N ASN A 467 -2.38 11.36 -4.05
CA ASN A 467 -2.56 11.56 -2.62
C ASN A 467 -2.91 10.26 -1.86
N ASP A 468 -3.43 9.24 -2.54
CA ASP A 468 -3.59 7.90 -1.95
C ASP A 468 -2.28 7.09 -1.97
N SER A 469 -1.35 7.49 -2.83
CA SER A 469 -0.04 6.86 -2.99
C SER A 469 1.11 7.58 -2.27
N ILE A 470 0.88 8.74 -1.62
CA ILE A 470 1.95 9.42 -0.87
C ILE A 470 2.41 8.62 0.35
N SER A 471 3.58 9.00 0.86
CA SER A 471 4.10 8.50 2.13
C SER A 471 3.35 9.09 3.33
N ASP A 472 3.37 8.34 4.44
CA ASP A 472 2.94 8.75 5.77
C ASP A 472 4.05 9.44 6.60
N GLN A 473 5.17 9.84 5.98
CA GLN A 473 6.30 10.51 6.63
C GLN A 473 5.88 11.67 7.54
N ILE A 474 4.98 12.55 7.08
CA ILE A 474 4.52 13.70 7.87
C ILE A 474 3.84 13.29 9.19
N LEU A 475 3.23 12.10 9.23
CA LEU A 475 2.61 11.55 10.44
C LEU A 475 3.65 10.99 11.41
N VAL A 476 4.73 10.39 10.87
CA VAL A 476 5.90 10.00 11.66
C VAL A 476 6.52 11.24 12.31
N GLU A 477 6.75 12.29 11.54
CA GLU A 477 7.34 13.55 11.97
C GLU A 477 6.50 14.25 13.05
N ALA A 478 5.19 14.35 12.83
CA ALA A 478 4.24 14.87 13.82
C ALA A 478 4.25 14.01 15.10
N GLY A 479 4.27 12.68 14.93
CA GLY A 479 4.30 11.73 16.04
C GLY A 479 5.53 11.90 16.93
N ILE A 480 6.74 12.02 16.38
CA ILE A 480 7.97 12.20 17.18
C ILE A 480 7.87 13.42 18.09
N LYS A 481 7.32 14.51 17.55
CA LYS A 481 7.07 15.77 18.25
C LYS A 481 5.81 15.76 19.12
N ALA A 482 5.10 14.64 19.17
CA ALA A 482 3.84 14.50 19.89
C ALA A 482 2.77 15.50 19.47
N ILE A 483 2.76 15.87 18.20
CA ILE A 483 1.80 16.82 17.64
C ILE A 483 0.60 16.02 17.12
N PRO A 484 -0.61 16.22 17.70
CA PRO A 484 -1.80 15.62 17.14
C PRO A 484 -2.11 16.22 15.77
N TRP A 485 -2.70 15.43 14.87
CA TRP A 485 -3.02 15.85 13.52
C TRP A 485 -4.50 15.67 13.16
N VAL A 486 -4.99 16.49 12.24
CA VAL A 486 -6.27 16.29 11.53
C VAL A 486 -5.95 16.22 10.04
N GLY A 487 -6.40 15.18 9.35
CA GLY A 487 -6.04 14.89 7.97
C GLY A 487 -7.24 14.51 7.09
N SER A 488 -7.10 14.65 5.79
CA SER A 488 -8.10 14.13 4.84
C SER A 488 -8.16 12.59 4.87
N PRO A 489 -9.30 11.97 4.50
CA PRO A 489 -9.47 10.51 4.50
C PRO A 489 -8.78 9.83 3.30
N VAL A 490 -7.45 9.92 3.24
CA VAL A 490 -6.62 9.23 2.23
C VAL A 490 -6.07 7.91 2.80
N VAL A 491 -5.66 7.01 1.92
CA VAL A 491 -5.18 5.67 2.30
C VAL A 491 -4.04 5.69 3.31
N PRO A 492 -2.96 6.49 3.16
CA PRO A 492 -1.84 6.46 4.11
C PRO A 492 -2.27 6.86 5.53
N PHE A 493 -3.16 7.84 5.66
CA PHE A 493 -3.59 8.36 6.97
C PHE A 493 -4.56 7.39 7.64
N SER A 494 -5.41 6.74 6.84
CA SER A 494 -6.34 5.70 7.30
C SER A 494 -5.64 4.43 7.77
N ARG A 495 -4.41 4.17 7.30
CA ARG A 495 -3.59 3.05 7.79
C ARG A 495 -2.80 3.38 9.05
N TRP A 496 -2.40 4.65 9.23
CA TRP A 496 -1.59 5.07 10.38
C TRP A 496 -2.37 5.02 11.71
N MET A 497 -3.62 5.49 11.74
CA MET A 497 -4.58 5.39 12.86
C MET A 497 -4.06 5.81 14.25
N ALA A 498 -2.96 6.54 14.34
CA ALA A 498 -2.34 6.96 15.60
C ALA A 498 -2.09 8.47 15.64
N GLY A 499 -2.50 9.09 16.74
CA GLY A 499 -2.23 10.50 17.02
C GLY A 499 -2.96 11.51 16.16
N GLY A 500 -4.08 11.14 15.55
CA GLY A 500 -4.91 12.10 14.83
C GLY A 500 -6.30 11.62 14.47
N ARG A 501 -7.00 12.44 13.67
CA ARG A 501 -8.36 12.16 13.17
C ARG A 501 -8.48 12.46 11.68
N LEU A 502 -9.33 11.68 11.01
CA LEU A 502 -9.70 11.92 9.62
C LEU A 502 -10.90 12.86 9.54
N ALA A 503 -10.91 13.75 8.55
CA ALA A 503 -11.99 14.67 8.28
C ALA A 503 -12.27 14.74 6.77
N GLY A 504 -13.40 14.18 6.34
CA GLY A 504 -13.87 14.20 4.95
C GLY A 504 -14.71 15.42 4.59
N SER A 505 -15.23 16.14 5.58
CA SER A 505 -16.09 17.32 5.39
C SER A 505 -15.60 18.56 6.16
N ILE A 506 -16.00 19.75 5.70
CA ILE A 506 -15.66 21.03 6.35
C ILE A 506 -16.16 21.04 7.81
N ASP A 507 -17.29 20.40 8.10
CA ASP A 507 -17.85 20.34 9.45
C ASP A 507 -17.04 19.40 10.36
N GLU A 508 -16.56 18.25 9.86
CA GLU A 508 -15.64 17.38 10.59
C GLU A 508 -14.29 18.07 10.85
N TRP A 509 -13.75 18.78 9.86
CA TRP A 509 -12.55 19.61 10.04
C TRP A 509 -12.73 20.64 11.15
N HIS A 510 -13.87 21.37 11.14
CA HIS A 510 -14.17 22.33 12.19
C HIS A 510 -14.33 21.65 13.55
N LEU A 511 -15.06 20.54 13.63
CA LEU A 511 -15.31 19.77 14.84
C LEU A 511 -14.01 19.29 15.48
N HIS A 512 -13.16 18.58 14.73
CA HIS A 512 -11.95 17.97 15.29
C HIS A 512 -10.91 19.02 15.67
N LEU A 513 -10.74 20.07 14.87
CA LEU A 513 -9.86 21.18 15.25
C LEU A 513 -10.38 21.89 16.50
N ARG A 514 -11.68 22.09 16.62
CA ARG A 514 -12.31 22.68 17.81
C ARG A 514 -12.08 21.83 19.05
N GLU A 515 -12.30 20.52 18.98
CA GLU A 515 -12.07 19.58 20.10
C GLU A 515 -10.62 19.68 20.60
N LEU A 516 -9.64 19.62 19.69
CA LEU A 516 -8.23 19.75 20.03
C LEU A 516 -7.89 21.14 20.60
N VAL A 517 -8.45 22.22 20.06
CA VAL A 517 -8.19 23.57 20.62
C VAL A 517 -8.75 23.72 22.05
N MET A 518 -9.89 23.10 22.35
CA MET A 518 -10.55 23.23 23.66
C MET A 518 -9.92 22.36 24.74
N ASP A 519 -9.52 21.13 24.41
CA ASP A 519 -9.11 20.12 25.38
C ASP A 519 -7.60 19.83 25.27
N SER A 520 -6.84 20.38 26.22
CA SER A 520 -5.38 20.21 26.25
C SER A 520 -4.96 18.77 26.60
N ASP A 521 -5.72 18.10 27.46
CA ASP A 521 -5.39 16.73 27.89
C ASP A 521 -5.67 15.77 26.74
N HIS A 522 -6.78 15.98 26.01
CA HIS A 522 -7.08 15.23 24.79
C HIS A 522 -6.01 15.43 23.71
N ARG A 523 -5.55 16.67 23.48
CA ARG A 523 -4.44 16.92 22.54
C ARG A 523 -3.17 16.17 22.93
N GLN A 524 -2.77 16.28 24.19
CA GLN A 524 -1.55 15.65 24.68
C GLN A 524 -1.64 14.13 24.60
N GLY A 525 -2.77 13.56 25.04
CA GLY A 525 -3.02 12.13 24.93
C GLY A 525 -2.95 11.62 23.49
N MET A 526 -3.58 12.34 22.56
CA MET A 526 -3.52 12.01 21.13
C MET A 526 -2.08 12.13 20.60
N GLY A 527 -1.38 13.22 20.90
CA GLY A 527 0.03 13.40 20.55
C GLY A 527 0.93 12.25 21.04
N MET A 528 0.71 11.78 22.27
CA MET A 528 1.43 10.63 22.85
C MET A 528 1.16 9.32 22.12
N MET A 529 -0.07 9.08 21.67
CA MET A 529 -0.39 7.92 20.84
C MET A 529 0.40 7.97 19.52
N GLY A 530 0.45 9.14 18.88
CA GLY A 530 1.26 9.37 17.68
C GLY A 530 2.75 9.13 17.92
N ARG A 531 3.28 9.62 19.04
CA ARG A 531 4.68 9.42 19.43
C ARG A 531 5.04 7.95 19.61
N LYS A 532 4.20 7.19 20.31
CA LYS A 532 4.43 5.75 20.50
C LYS A 532 4.56 5.03 19.15
N MET A 533 3.69 5.35 18.20
CA MET A 533 3.75 4.78 16.85
C MET A 533 5.01 5.21 16.09
N ALA A 534 5.34 6.51 16.11
CA ALA A 534 6.49 7.04 15.37
C ALA A 534 7.85 6.53 15.89
N LEU A 535 7.98 6.25 17.20
CA LEU A 535 9.20 5.68 17.77
C LEU A 535 9.53 4.30 17.21
N SER A 536 8.55 3.54 16.71
CA SER A 536 8.78 2.25 16.04
C SER A 536 9.45 2.38 14.67
N ARG A 537 9.53 3.59 14.12
CA ARG A 537 10.15 3.91 12.82
C ARG A 537 11.46 4.70 12.95
N GLU A 538 12.15 4.55 14.09
CA GLU A 538 13.49 5.10 14.25
C GLU A 538 14.48 4.34 13.35
N SER A 539 15.53 5.02 12.91
CA SER A 539 16.52 4.50 11.97
C SER A 539 17.12 3.15 12.36
N SER A 540 17.40 2.90 13.65
CA SER A 540 17.95 1.62 14.11
C SER A 540 17.00 0.43 13.87
N GLU A 541 15.69 0.64 13.98
CA GLU A 541 14.66 -0.37 13.69
C GLU A 541 14.57 -0.62 12.18
N LEU A 542 14.57 0.45 11.38
CA LEU A 542 14.44 0.36 9.92
C LEU A 542 15.71 -0.14 9.23
N SER A 543 16.89 0.07 9.83
CA SER A 543 18.16 -0.43 9.29
C SER A 543 18.12 -1.93 9.05
N VAL A 544 17.50 -2.70 9.95
CA VAL A 544 17.39 -4.17 9.80
C VAL A 544 16.58 -4.53 8.56
N LEU A 545 15.48 -3.81 8.30
CA LEU A 545 14.67 -4.00 7.11
C LEU A 545 15.46 -3.68 5.83
N TRP A 546 16.15 -2.54 5.80
CA TRP A 546 17.01 -2.15 4.69
C TRP A 546 18.09 -3.17 4.41
N LEU A 547 18.81 -3.63 5.44
CA LEU A 547 19.88 -4.62 5.29
C LEU A 547 19.39 -5.95 4.71
N ARG A 548 18.20 -6.42 5.12
CA ARG A 548 17.60 -7.63 4.54
C ARG A 548 17.27 -7.45 3.07
N ILE A 549 16.73 -6.30 2.67
CA ILE A 549 16.38 -6.02 1.27
C ILE A 549 17.65 -5.95 0.42
N LEU A 550 18.69 -5.26 0.91
CA LEU A 550 19.98 -5.16 0.23
C LEU A 550 20.61 -6.54 0.03
N GLU A 551 20.63 -7.37 1.09
CA GLU A 551 21.15 -8.73 1.01
C GLU A 551 20.35 -9.60 0.04
N GLN A 552 19.02 -9.54 0.09
CA GLN A 552 18.16 -10.28 -0.85
C GLN A 552 18.43 -9.88 -2.29
N THR A 553 18.57 -8.58 -2.56
CA THR A 553 18.84 -8.05 -3.90
C THR A 553 20.20 -8.54 -4.43
N ILE A 554 21.23 -8.56 -3.58
CA ILE A 554 22.55 -9.09 -3.93
C ILE A 554 22.48 -10.60 -4.20
N ARG A 555 21.78 -11.36 -3.36
CA ARG A 555 21.67 -12.81 -3.48
C ARG A 555 20.85 -13.25 -4.69
N SER A 556 19.76 -12.55 -5.01
CA SER A 556 18.92 -12.86 -6.18
C SER A 556 19.66 -12.66 -7.50
N ALA A 557 20.74 -11.87 -7.52
CA ALA A 557 21.54 -11.60 -8.71
C ALA A 557 22.73 -12.56 -8.94
N SER A 558 23.09 -13.42 -7.97
CA SER A 558 24.16 -14.44 -8.14
C SER A 558 23.62 -15.83 -8.53
N PRO A 559 24.32 -16.61 -9.38
CA PRO A 559 23.80 -16.95 -10.72
C PRO A 559 23.30 -18.40 -10.89
N VAL A 560 22.27 -18.60 -11.73
CA VAL A 560 22.05 -19.89 -12.40
C VAL A 560 22.69 -19.86 -13.78
N LYS A 561 23.85 -20.51 -13.92
CA LYS A 561 24.15 -21.38 -15.06
C LYS A 561 25.00 -22.56 -14.57
N PRO A 562 24.44 -23.78 -14.44
CA PRO A 562 25.29 -24.96 -14.45
C PRO A 562 25.88 -25.07 -15.86
N ALA A 563 27.20 -24.94 -15.97
CA ALA A 563 27.92 -25.36 -17.16
C ALA A 563 27.64 -26.85 -17.37
N GLU A 564 26.96 -27.20 -18.46
CA GLU A 564 26.92 -28.55 -18.99
C GLU A 564 28.36 -29.04 -19.12
N HIS A 565 28.80 -29.87 -18.18
CA HIS A 565 29.97 -30.69 -18.37
C HIS A 565 29.63 -31.68 -19.48
N GLY A 566 30.15 -31.41 -20.67
CA GLY A 566 30.15 -32.36 -21.77
C GLY A 566 30.74 -33.69 -21.31
N ARG A 567 29.87 -34.66 -21.02
CA ARG A 567 30.20 -36.07 -21.10
C ARG A 567 30.30 -36.41 -22.58
N GLN A 568 31.49 -36.27 -23.14
CA GLN A 568 31.88 -37.11 -24.28
C GLN A 568 32.26 -38.48 -23.72
N THR A 569 31.28 -39.39 -23.76
CA THR A 569 31.54 -40.82 -23.80
C THR A 569 31.52 -41.28 -25.26
N ALA A 570 32.47 -42.18 -25.56
CA ALA A 570 32.73 -42.94 -26.79
C ALA A 570 33.77 -42.31 -27.73
#